data_AF-A0A3P1SAK8-F1
#
_entry.id   AF-A0A3P1SAK8-F1
#
_cell.length_a   1.000
_cell.length_b   1.000
_cell.length_c   1.000
_cell.angle_alpha   90.00
_cell.angle_beta   90.00
_cell.angle_gamma   90.00
#
_symmetry.space_group_name_H-M   'P 1'
#
loop_
_entity.id
_entity.type
_entity.pdbx_description
1 polymer ?
#
loop_
_entity_poly.entity_id
_entity_poly.type
_entity_poly.pdbx_seq_one_letter_code
_entity_poly.pdbx_strand_id
1 'polypeptide(L)'
;MLQLIKIQLLNLLVKISPRNSRKRKINYFIVILPIIAILYYSIIWGIEIIDNTGLQAIYITTLSSFVACVMFQIVQSQGHLFDSNDFESLIVLPIQPIQIMLSKMASMYISSLLFSTVIIVPSAIYMGIKFHLEFLFYFYLILGLIFLPVLAVLVTSTLAIMIRFITNKIPYKKLANNIVVVLVYLASFYFWYLLAKYQNMSYTGVKLHLSDDFIEKLKYLPTVYYYAKGLYTMNTSYIWISIFINVVAFVGFIYLFNRLYIYLNMDVHHTTVKKKISLKRVSKDSVLFTLFKKEFNKFITNFLYILNLATFQLVILGGTIYLVWNKAEIMNMIRPFIPMIQNSYFIVYMTALISSSVVSNTASVSISLEGKNFWILKVIPAKVLEILYAKILVNVVVIAVPGMISLLLFYFFFEFSVIELLLGCFIIILVGLLTGQIGIIVNLWFPKFEFDREVIVIKQSLAAFVATFTGMFIGGFNLFLSLKHISDFNTMSYLFTVTVILLVTTGLLHLWIATIGKKTFERL
;
A
#
# COMPACT_ATOMS: atom_id res chain seq x y z
N MET A 1 19.18 22.55 -11.40
CA MET A 1 18.74 21.12 -11.43
C MET A 1 19.39 20.24 -10.35
N LEU A 2 20.71 20.03 -10.33
CA LEU A 2 21.37 19.14 -9.34
C LEU A 2 21.09 19.49 -7.87
N GLN A 3 21.04 20.79 -7.54
CA GLN A 3 20.67 21.25 -6.20
C GLN A 3 19.21 20.88 -5.82
N LEU A 4 18.26 20.94 -6.77
CA LEU A 4 16.87 20.52 -6.53
C LEU A 4 16.78 19.02 -6.29
N ILE A 5 17.51 18.22 -7.07
CA ILE A 5 17.60 16.77 -6.88
C ILE A 5 18.20 16.47 -5.50
N LYS A 6 19.27 17.16 -5.13
CA LYS A 6 19.90 17.03 -3.80
C LYS A 6 18.91 17.36 -2.68
N ILE A 7 18.14 18.45 -2.80
CA ILE A 7 17.14 18.84 -1.79
C ILE A 7 16.01 17.81 -1.70
N GLN A 8 15.54 17.28 -2.82
CA GLN A 8 14.51 16.24 -2.82
C GLN A 8 15.02 14.93 -2.20
N LEU A 9 16.27 14.55 -2.49
CA LEU A 9 16.94 13.40 -1.88
C LEU A 9 17.16 13.58 -0.38
N LEU A 10 17.63 14.76 0.04
CA LEU A 10 17.76 15.11 1.45
C LEU A 10 16.40 15.07 2.14
N ASN A 11 15.33 15.55 1.51
CA ASN A 11 13.99 15.46 2.06
C ASN A 11 13.49 14.01 2.23
N LEU A 12 13.90 13.08 1.36
CA LEU A 12 13.61 11.65 1.53
C LEU A 12 14.37 11.06 2.73
N LEU A 13 15.64 11.44 2.91
CA LEU A 13 16.53 10.90 3.95
C LEU A 13 16.35 11.54 5.33
N VAL A 14 16.20 12.86 5.39
CA VAL A 14 16.09 13.66 6.64
C VAL A 14 14.78 13.39 7.36
N LYS A 15 13.70 13.05 6.63
CA LYS A 15 12.41 12.66 7.22
C LYS A 15 12.47 11.35 8.03
N ILE A 16 13.58 10.62 7.97
CA ILE A 16 13.83 9.37 8.71
C ILE A 16 14.61 9.63 10.02
N SER A 17 15.33 10.76 10.17
CA SER A 17 16.19 11.01 11.33
C SER A 17 15.56 11.95 12.36
N PRO A 18 15.27 11.49 13.59
CA PRO A 18 14.88 12.39 14.67
C PRO A 18 16.11 13.14 15.23
N ARG A 19 15.86 14.32 15.79
CA ARG A 19 16.86 15.21 16.40
C ARG A 19 17.51 14.64 17.68
N ASN A 20 17.02 13.50 18.20
CA ASN A 20 17.37 12.96 19.52
C ASN A 20 18.07 11.58 19.42
N SER A 21 19.24 11.42 20.04
CA SER A 21 20.20 10.33 19.76
C SER A 21 19.74 8.91 20.17
N ARG A 22 19.02 8.76 21.29
CA ARG A 22 18.46 7.47 21.75
C ARG A 22 17.29 6.98 20.88
N LYS A 23 16.40 7.89 20.46
CA LYS A 23 15.29 7.58 19.53
C LYS A 23 15.80 7.22 18.13
N ARG A 24 17.00 7.67 17.77
CA ARG A 24 17.64 7.40 16.48
C ARG A 24 17.97 5.91 16.28
N LYS A 25 18.47 5.20 17.31
CA LYS A 25 18.79 3.75 17.23
C LYS A 25 17.55 2.88 17.04
N ILE A 26 16.48 3.17 17.80
CA ILE A 26 15.18 2.46 17.69
C ILE A 26 14.58 2.69 16.29
N ASN A 27 14.68 3.89 15.74
CA ASN A 27 14.22 4.19 14.38
C ASN A 27 15.01 3.46 13.29
N TYR A 28 16.34 3.35 13.42
CA TYR A 28 17.13 2.57 12.47
C TYR A 28 16.73 1.09 12.48
N PHE A 29 16.53 0.51 13.67
CA PHE A 29 16.04 -0.87 13.78
C PHE A 29 14.67 -1.07 13.13
N ILE A 30 13.76 -0.13 13.39
CA ILE A 30 12.42 -0.03 12.80
C ILE A 30 12.49 0.03 11.26
N VAL A 31 13.41 0.79 10.67
CA VAL A 31 13.53 0.90 9.19
C VAL A 31 14.28 -0.26 8.54
N ILE A 32 15.29 -0.82 9.22
CA ILE A 32 16.16 -1.88 8.68
C ILE A 32 15.44 -3.23 8.66
N LEU A 33 14.66 -3.56 9.69
CA LEU A 33 14.00 -4.86 9.80
C LEU A 33 13.01 -5.17 8.64
N PRO A 34 12.17 -4.23 8.17
CA PRO A 34 11.35 -4.40 6.96
C PRO A 34 12.17 -4.65 5.72
N ILE A 35 13.27 -3.92 5.55
CA ILE A 35 14.16 -4.07 4.40
C ILE A 35 14.74 -5.48 4.39
N ILE A 36 15.18 -5.98 5.55
CA ILE A 36 15.65 -7.35 5.72
C ILE A 36 14.53 -8.35 5.39
N ALA A 37 13.32 -8.14 5.89
CA ALA A 37 12.19 -9.03 5.61
C ALA A 37 11.82 -9.09 4.13
N ILE A 38 11.80 -7.95 3.43
CA ILE A 38 11.53 -7.88 1.99
C ILE A 38 12.66 -8.56 1.22
N LEU A 39 13.93 -8.34 1.59
CA LEU A 39 15.06 -9.01 0.99
C LEU A 39 14.99 -10.53 1.20
N TYR A 40 14.68 -10.99 2.41
CA TYR A 40 14.50 -12.40 2.71
C TYR A 40 13.40 -13.04 1.86
N TYR A 41 12.23 -12.39 1.76
CA TYR A 41 11.15 -12.84 0.90
C TYR A 41 11.55 -12.89 -0.58
N SER A 42 12.25 -11.86 -1.07
CA SER A 42 12.71 -11.80 -2.46
C SER A 42 13.71 -12.92 -2.80
N ILE A 43 14.53 -13.32 -1.83
CA ILE A 43 15.47 -14.44 -1.97
C ILE A 43 14.70 -15.75 -2.07
N ILE A 44 13.79 -16.03 -1.14
CA ILE A 44 12.99 -17.27 -1.16
C ILE A 44 12.19 -17.39 -2.45
N TRP A 45 11.48 -16.32 -2.82
CA TRP A 45 10.68 -16.28 -4.03
C TRP A 45 11.54 -16.46 -5.28
N GLY A 46 12.73 -15.84 -5.31
CA GLY A 46 13.70 -16.02 -6.38
C GLY A 46 14.18 -17.47 -6.49
N ILE A 47 14.54 -18.10 -5.37
CA ILE A 47 14.99 -19.50 -5.33
C ILE A 47 13.90 -20.42 -5.88
N GLU A 48 12.67 -20.31 -5.37
CA GLU A 48 11.55 -21.15 -5.77
C GLU A 48 11.27 -21.07 -7.28
N ILE A 49 11.25 -19.86 -7.83
CA ILE A 49 11.01 -19.68 -9.27
C ILE A 49 12.15 -20.21 -10.11
N ILE A 50 13.40 -19.98 -9.70
CA ILE A 50 14.58 -20.40 -10.45
C ILE A 50 14.76 -21.92 -10.36
N ASP A 51 14.38 -22.56 -9.26
CA ASP A 51 14.34 -24.02 -9.12
C ASP A 51 13.30 -24.64 -10.05
N ASN A 52 12.14 -24.03 -10.16
CA ASN A 52 11.04 -24.58 -10.95
C ASN A 52 11.18 -24.29 -12.46
N THR A 53 11.65 -23.11 -12.85
CA THR A 53 11.64 -22.64 -14.27
C THR A 53 13.03 -22.53 -14.92
N GLY A 54 14.09 -22.74 -14.15
CA GLY A 54 15.46 -22.63 -14.63
C GLY A 54 15.81 -21.21 -15.12
N LEU A 55 16.55 -21.09 -16.23
CA LEU A 55 16.95 -19.80 -16.81
C LEU A 55 15.76 -18.98 -17.36
N GLN A 56 14.61 -19.60 -17.63
CA GLN A 56 13.41 -18.87 -18.05
C GLN A 56 12.85 -17.97 -16.93
N ALA A 57 13.26 -18.19 -15.68
CA ALA A 57 12.95 -17.32 -14.55
C ALA A 57 13.31 -15.85 -14.80
N ILE A 58 14.27 -15.54 -15.70
CA ILE A 58 14.63 -14.17 -16.09
C ILE A 58 13.41 -13.39 -16.60
N TYR A 59 12.53 -13.99 -17.39
CA TYR A 59 11.33 -13.33 -17.89
C TYR A 59 10.34 -12.99 -16.77
N ILE A 60 10.22 -13.89 -15.80
CA ILE A 60 9.34 -13.70 -14.64
C ILE A 60 9.89 -12.64 -13.69
N THR A 61 11.18 -12.70 -13.35
CA THR A 61 11.80 -11.78 -12.38
C THR A 61 11.88 -10.35 -12.92
N THR A 62 12.15 -10.19 -14.22
CA THR A 62 12.12 -8.86 -14.86
C THR A 62 10.71 -8.30 -14.93
N LEU A 63 9.71 -9.10 -15.32
CA LEU A 63 8.32 -8.64 -15.33
C LEU A 63 7.82 -8.31 -13.92
N SER A 64 8.10 -9.15 -12.93
CA SER A 64 7.66 -8.92 -11.55
C SER A 64 8.24 -7.64 -10.98
N SER A 65 9.51 -7.35 -11.26
CA SER A 65 10.15 -6.10 -10.85
C SER A 65 9.52 -4.87 -11.52
N PHE A 66 9.15 -4.96 -12.81
CA PHE A 66 8.47 -3.89 -13.52
C PHE A 66 7.08 -3.63 -12.94
N VAL A 67 6.31 -4.70 -12.71
CA VAL A 67 4.98 -4.61 -12.08
C VAL A 67 5.07 -4.01 -10.68
N ALA A 68 6.03 -4.46 -9.87
CA ALA A 68 6.26 -3.90 -8.55
C ALA A 68 6.58 -2.40 -8.61
N CYS A 69 7.46 -1.97 -9.52
CA CYS A 69 7.75 -0.56 -9.73
C CYS A 69 6.49 0.23 -10.09
N VAL A 70 5.66 -0.27 -11.00
CA VAL A 70 4.40 0.37 -11.39
C VAL A 70 3.43 0.46 -10.20
N MET A 71 3.26 -0.63 -9.45
CA MET A 71 2.37 -0.68 -8.27
C MET A 71 2.80 0.33 -7.18
N PHE A 72 4.10 0.44 -6.91
CA PHE A 72 4.58 1.39 -5.90
C PHE A 72 4.52 2.85 -6.39
N GLN A 73 4.78 3.09 -7.68
CA GLN A 73 4.81 4.44 -8.23
C GLN A 73 3.42 5.02 -8.48
N ILE A 74 2.43 4.20 -8.87
CA ILE A 74 1.10 4.74 -9.18
C ILE A 74 0.50 5.46 -7.97
N VAL A 75 0.76 4.94 -6.77
CA VAL A 75 0.30 5.56 -5.52
C VAL A 75 1.01 6.87 -5.21
N GLN A 76 2.28 7.02 -5.63
CA GLN A 76 3.10 8.20 -5.31
C GLN A 76 3.05 9.29 -6.38
N SER A 77 2.76 8.92 -7.63
CA SER A 77 2.84 9.77 -8.83
C SER A 77 1.93 11.01 -8.74
N GLN A 78 0.67 10.85 -8.34
CA GLN A 78 -0.30 11.95 -8.20
C GLN A 78 0.19 13.03 -7.23
N GLY A 79 0.62 12.61 -6.03
CA GLY A 79 1.10 13.52 -4.99
C GLY A 79 2.49 14.11 -5.25
N HIS A 80 3.33 13.46 -6.05
CA HIS A 80 4.63 14.01 -6.45
C HIS A 80 4.50 15.03 -7.58
N LEU A 81 3.71 14.71 -8.60
CA LEU A 81 3.62 15.52 -9.80
C LEU A 81 2.68 16.72 -9.64
N PHE A 82 1.50 16.52 -9.02
CA PHE A 82 0.40 17.50 -9.04
C PHE A 82 0.00 18.08 -7.68
N ASP A 83 -0.02 17.30 -6.60
CA ASP A 83 -0.53 17.77 -5.29
C ASP A 83 0.59 18.20 -4.31
N SER A 84 1.64 18.82 -4.83
CA SER A 84 2.81 19.20 -4.04
C SER A 84 2.77 20.70 -3.69
N ASN A 85 2.67 21.03 -2.40
CA ASN A 85 2.62 22.42 -1.93
C ASN A 85 3.88 23.25 -2.25
N ASP A 86 4.99 22.59 -2.61
CA ASP A 86 6.25 23.25 -3.00
C ASP A 86 6.20 23.84 -4.41
N PHE A 87 5.25 23.45 -5.25
CA PHE A 87 5.17 23.94 -6.64
C PHE A 87 4.98 25.45 -6.72
N GLU A 88 4.10 26.02 -5.89
CA GLU A 88 3.86 27.48 -5.81
C GLU A 88 5.13 28.24 -5.38
N SER A 89 5.90 27.68 -4.45
CA SER A 89 7.16 28.29 -4.01
C SER A 89 8.25 28.18 -5.07
N LEU A 90 8.31 27.05 -5.78
CA LEU A 90 9.33 26.77 -6.79
C LEU A 90 9.09 27.51 -8.10
N ILE A 91 7.84 27.79 -8.48
CA ILE A 91 7.51 28.47 -9.73
C ILE A 91 7.82 29.98 -9.69
N VAL A 92 7.88 30.58 -8.48
CA VAL A 92 8.28 31.99 -8.28
C VAL A 92 9.79 32.17 -8.41
N LEU A 93 10.57 31.09 -8.26
CA LEU A 93 12.01 31.13 -8.47
C LEU A 93 12.34 31.23 -9.97
N PRO A 94 13.49 31.80 -10.36
CA PRO A 94 13.94 31.88 -11.75
C PRO A 94 14.42 30.51 -12.27
N ILE A 95 13.54 29.51 -12.22
CA ILE A 95 13.79 28.12 -12.58
C ILE A 95 12.75 27.71 -13.63
N GLN A 96 13.22 27.08 -14.71
CA GLN A 96 12.31 26.62 -15.75
C GLN A 96 11.40 25.48 -15.23
N PRO A 97 10.09 25.46 -15.54
CA PRO A 97 9.16 24.42 -15.06
C PRO A 97 9.59 23.00 -15.41
N ILE A 98 10.26 22.82 -16.55
CA ILE A 98 10.81 21.52 -16.96
C ILE A 98 11.84 20.99 -15.95
N GLN A 99 12.62 21.86 -15.30
CA GLN A 99 13.59 21.46 -14.29
C GLN A 99 12.91 21.01 -12.99
N ILE A 100 11.74 21.57 -12.66
CA ILE A 100 10.91 21.16 -11.53
C ILE A 100 10.29 19.79 -11.81
N MET A 101 9.77 19.58 -13.02
CA MET A 101 9.24 18.29 -13.46
C MET A 101 10.32 17.21 -13.41
N LEU A 102 11.49 17.49 -14.00
CA LEU A 102 12.61 16.55 -14.05
C LEU A 102 13.14 16.21 -12.65
N SER A 103 13.20 17.16 -11.71
CA SER A 103 13.61 16.84 -10.34
C SER A 103 12.62 15.87 -9.70
N LYS A 104 11.31 16.14 -9.81
CA LYS A 104 10.25 15.25 -9.28
C LYS A 104 10.29 13.86 -9.91
N MET A 105 10.47 13.77 -11.22
CA MET A 105 10.64 12.48 -11.91
C MET A 105 11.91 11.75 -11.48
N ALA A 106 13.01 12.46 -11.21
CA ALA A 106 14.22 11.86 -10.66
C ALA A 106 13.99 11.26 -9.26
N SER A 107 13.22 11.93 -8.40
CA SER A 107 12.83 11.37 -7.09
C SER A 107 11.97 10.10 -7.25
N MET A 108 11.04 10.08 -8.20
CA MET A 108 10.25 8.88 -8.52
C MET A 108 11.15 7.76 -9.07
N TYR A 109 12.07 8.08 -9.97
CA TYR A 109 13.03 7.12 -10.52
C TYR A 109 13.90 6.47 -9.45
N ILE A 110 14.48 7.26 -8.54
CA ILE A 110 15.36 6.72 -7.48
C ILE A 110 14.58 5.79 -6.56
N SER A 111 13.33 6.13 -6.22
CA SER A 111 12.49 5.24 -5.43
C SER A 111 12.12 3.95 -6.18
N SER A 112 11.82 4.01 -7.49
CA SER A 112 11.61 2.80 -8.31
C SER A 112 12.86 1.94 -8.42
N LEU A 113 14.03 2.57 -8.55
CA LEU A 113 15.30 1.86 -8.66
C LEU A 113 15.53 1.00 -7.41
N LEU A 114 15.30 1.55 -6.21
CA LEU A 114 15.39 0.80 -4.96
C LEU A 114 14.48 -0.46 -4.97
N PHE A 115 13.23 -0.34 -5.42
CA PHE A 115 12.32 -1.48 -5.51
C PHE A 115 12.78 -2.52 -6.54
N SER A 116 13.25 -2.08 -7.71
CA SER A 116 13.76 -2.99 -8.74
C SER A 116 15.00 -3.76 -8.27
N THR A 117 15.90 -3.11 -7.54
CA THR A 117 17.12 -3.71 -6.99
C THR A 117 16.79 -4.80 -5.99
N VAL A 118 15.84 -4.54 -5.08
CA VAL A 118 15.43 -5.50 -4.04
C VAL A 118 14.87 -6.79 -4.63
N ILE A 119 14.24 -6.74 -5.81
CA ILE A 119 13.65 -7.92 -6.46
C ILE A 119 14.66 -8.61 -7.38
N ILE A 120 15.30 -7.88 -8.30
CA ILE A 120 16.14 -8.47 -9.34
C ILE A 120 17.48 -8.97 -8.78
N VAL A 121 18.16 -8.18 -7.94
CA VAL A 121 19.54 -8.48 -7.53
C VAL A 121 19.65 -9.81 -6.80
N PRO A 122 18.83 -10.12 -5.78
CA PRO A 122 18.97 -11.38 -5.06
C PRO A 122 18.68 -12.59 -5.95
N SER A 123 17.63 -12.52 -6.78
CA SER A 123 17.28 -13.58 -7.72
C SER A 123 18.38 -13.82 -8.76
N ALA A 124 18.97 -12.76 -9.29
CA ALA A 124 19.98 -12.88 -10.32
C ALA A 124 21.35 -13.30 -9.79
N ILE A 125 21.72 -12.93 -8.56
CA ILE A 125 22.91 -13.49 -7.89
C ILE A 125 22.75 -15.00 -7.72
N TYR A 126 21.60 -15.45 -7.21
CA TYR A 126 21.31 -16.89 -7.08
C TYR A 126 21.38 -17.61 -8.43
N MET A 127 20.81 -17.02 -9.48
CA MET A 127 20.87 -17.54 -10.84
C MET A 127 22.30 -17.63 -11.39
N GLY A 128 23.09 -16.57 -11.20
CA GLY A 128 24.48 -16.52 -11.67
C GLY A 128 25.37 -17.57 -11.00
N ILE A 129 25.15 -17.83 -9.70
CA ILE A 129 25.85 -18.90 -8.97
C ILE A 129 25.40 -20.28 -9.46
N LYS A 130 24.08 -20.50 -9.58
CA LYS A 130 23.50 -21.80 -9.91
C LYS A 130 23.81 -22.28 -11.34
N PHE A 131 23.80 -21.37 -12.30
CA PHE A 131 24.05 -21.68 -13.72
C PHE A 131 25.45 -21.31 -14.19
N HIS A 132 26.35 -20.91 -13.28
CA HIS A 132 27.72 -20.49 -13.58
C HIS A 132 27.80 -19.45 -14.72
N LEU A 133 27.00 -18.39 -14.61
CA LEU A 133 26.91 -17.37 -15.66
C LEU A 133 28.18 -16.49 -15.70
N GLU A 134 28.57 -16.10 -16.91
CA GLU A 134 29.75 -15.27 -17.16
C GLU A 134 29.62 -13.85 -16.60
N PHE A 135 30.75 -13.15 -16.47
CA PHE A 135 30.79 -11.75 -16.03
C PHE A 135 29.89 -10.82 -16.86
N LEU A 136 29.74 -11.10 -18.15
CA LEU A 136 28.91 -10.34 -19.07
C LEU A 136 27.43 -10.28 -18.65
N PHE A 137 26.93 -11.33 -18.00
CA PHE A 137 25.57 -11.36 -17.45
C PHE A 137 25.36 -10.27 -16.38
N TYR A 138 26.31 -10.14 -15.45
CA TYR A 138 26.24 -9.15 -14.38
C TYR A 138 26.33 -7.72 -14.94
N PHE A 139 27.10 -7.52 -16.00
CA PHE A 139 27.15 -6.24 -16.71
C PHE A 139 25.79 -5.88 -17.34
N TYR A 140 25.14 -6.82 -18.06
CA TYR A 140 23.80 -6.60 -18.61
C TYR A 140 22.74 -6.41 -17.54
N LEU A 141 22.87 -7.11 -16.41
CA LEU A 141 21.99 -6.94 -15.26
C LEU A 141 22.02 -5.51 -14.74
N ILE A 142 23.21 -4.93 -14.57
CA ILE A 142 23.36 -3.55 -14.09
C ILE A 142 22.72 -2.56 -15.08
N LEU A 143 22.92 -2.77 -16.38
CA LEU A 143 22.30 -1.93 -17.41
C LEU A 143 20.77 -1.98 -17.31
N GLY A 144 20.18 -3.16 -17.22
CA GLY A 144 18.72 -3.25 -17.12
C GLY A 144 18.16 -2.77 -15.78
N LEU A 145 18.88 -2.94 -14.67
CA LEU A 145 18.48 -2.34 -13.38
C LEU A 145 18.33 -0.81 -13.48
N ILE A 146 19.19 -0.15 -14.25
CA ILE A 146 19.14 1.30 -14.43
C ILE A 146 17.98 1.71 -15.34
N PHE A 147 17.73 0.98 -16.43
CA PHE A 147 16.75 1.39 -17.45
C PHE A 147 15.34 0.84 -17.23
N LEU A 148 15.16 -0.34 -16.64
CA LEU A 148 13.84 -0.95 -16.41
C LEU A 148 12.89 -0.05 -15.57
N PRO A 149 13.36 0.66 -14.53
CA PRO A 149 12.52 1.59 -13.78
C PRO A 149 12.06 2.82 -14.58
N VAL A 150 12.76 3.18 -15.65
CA VAL A 150 12.46 4.39 -16.45
C VAL A 150 11.06 4.27 -17.04
N LEU A 151 10.76 3.18 -17.75
CA LEU A 151 9.42 2.94 -18.28
C LEU A 151 8.35 2.88 -17.19
N ALA A 152 8.63 2.28 -16.03
CA ALA A 152 7.65 2.23 -14.95
C ALA A 152 7.26 3.65 -14.46
N VAL A 153 8.24 4.55 -14.35
CA VAL A 153 7.99 5.97 -14.03
C VAL A 153 7.20 6.66 -15.14
N LEU A 154 7.52 6.38 -16.40
CA LEU A 154 6.80 6.96 -17.55
C LEU A 154 5.34 6.49 -17.59
N VAL A 155 5.08 5.19 -17.49
CA VAL A 155 3.72 4.62 -17.47
C VAL A 155 2.91 5.16 -16.29
N THR A 156 3.51 5.25 -15.11
CA THR A 156 2.77 5.74 -13.93
C THR A 156 2.51 7.24 -13.98
N SER A 157 3.42 8.02 -14.56
CA SER A 157 3.22 9.46 -14.76
C SER A 157 2.21 9.76 -15.88
N THR A 158 2.18 9.00 -16.99
CA THR A 158 1.11 9.12 -17.99
C THR A 158 -0.25 8.77 -17.41
N LEU A 159 -0.35 7.66 -16.65
CA LEU A 159 -1.57 7.30 -15.94
C LEU A 159 -1.99 8.38 -14.95
N ALA A 160 -1.05 8.93 -14.18
CA ALA A 160 -1.37 10.02 -13.25
C ALA A 160 -1.98 11.23 -13.96
N ILE A 161 -1.44 11.58 -15.14
CA ILE A 161 -1.94 12.67 -15.98
C ILE A 161 -3.34 12.36 -16.51
N MET A 162 -3.55 11.16 -17.06
CA MET A 162 -4.87 10.75 -17.58
C MET A 162 -5.93 10.84 -16.48
N ILE A 163 -5.62 10.32 -15.30
CA ILE A 163 -6.52 10.36 -14.15
C ILE A 163 -6.77 11.82 -13.73
N ARG A 164 -5.74 12.67 -13.70
CA ARG A 164 -5.90 14.10 -13.38
C ARG A 164 -6.78 14.82 -14.39
N PHE A 165 -6.64 14.51 -15.67
CA PHE A 165 -7.43 15.12 -16.75
C PHE A 165 -8.91 14.74 -16.65
N ILE A 166 -9.22 13.46 -16.39
CA ILE A 166 -10.58 12.96 -16.21
C ILE A 166 -11.21 13.59 -14.96
N THR A 167 -10.46 13.60 -13.87
CA THR A 167 -10.98 14.02 -12.56
C THR A 167 -11.18 15.52 -12.48
N ASN A 168 -10.41 16.32 -13.21
CA ASN A 168 -10.54 17.78 -13.24
C ASN A 168 -11.92 18.28 -13.72
N LYS A 169 -12.74 17.44 -14.35
CA LYS A 169 -14.07 17.80 -14.86
C LYS A 169 -15.24 17.45 -13.93
N ILE A 170 -15.00 16.77 -12.81
CA ILE A 170 -16.05 16.18 -11.96
C ILE A 170 -16.28 17.05 -10.70
N PRO A 171 -17.51 17.27 -10.21
CA PRO A 171 -17.75 18.07 -9.00
C PRO A 171 -17.09 17.49 -7.72
N TYR A 172 -16.77 16.19 -7.72
CA TYR A 172 -16.04 15.48 -6.66
C TYR A 172 -14.67 14.96 -7.15
N LYS A 173 -13.88 15.83 -7.80
CA LYS A 173 -12.56 15.53 -8.43
C LYS A 173 -11.70 14.57 -7.60
N LYS A 174 -11.57 14.85 -6.30
CA LYS A 174 -10.78 14.03 -5.37
C LYS A 174 -11.34 12.62 -5.21
N LEU A 175 -12.65 12.47 -4.97
CA LEU A 175 -13.28 11.15 -4.85
C LEU A 175 -13.13 10.32 -6.14
N ALA A 176 -13.36 10.93 -7.29
CA ALA A 176 -13.23 10.26 -8.59
C ALA A 176 -11.79 9.80 -8.85
N ASN A 177 -10.80 10.64 -8.51
CA ASN A 177 -9.38 10.28 -8.58
C ASN A 177 -9.10 9.04 -7.70
N ASN A 178 -9.67 9.02 -6.50
CA ASN A 178 -9.46 7.94 -5.57
C ASN A 178 -9.98 6.61 -6.11
N ILE A 179 -11.20 6.61 -6.64
CA ILE A 179 -11.85 5.41 -7.18
C ILE A 179 -11.03 4.85 -8.34
N VAL A 180 -10.63 5.70 -9.30
CA VAL A 180 -9.88 5.25 -10.48
C VAL A 180 -8.55 4.60 -10.09
N VAL A 181 -7.81 5.19 -9.14
CA VAL A 181 -6.52 4.60 -8.75
C VAL A 181 -6.72 3.33 -7.89
N VAL A 182 -7.77 3.21 -7.06
CA VAL A 182 -8.13 1.92 -6.42
C VAL A 182 -8.40 0.86 -7.48
N LEU A 183 -9.14 1.18 -8.54
CA LEU A 183 -9.40 0.24 -9.63
C LEU A 183 -8.11 -0.19 -10.34
N VAL A 184 -7.18 0.74 -10.61
CA VAL A 184 -5.89 0.37 -11.21
C VAL A 184 -5.05 -0.49 -10.26
N TYR A 185 -5.10 -0.22 -8.95
CA TYR A 185 -4.41 -1.02 -7.96
C TYR A 185 -5.00 -2.45 -7.86
N LEU A 186 -6.32 -2.59 -7.84
CA LEU A 186 -6.99 -3.90 -7.91
C LEU A 186 -6.68 -4.62 -9.24
N ALA A 187 -6.66 -3.90 -10.36
CA ALA A 187 -6.27 -4.45 -11.65
C ALA A 187 -4.81 -4.96 -11.65
N SER A 188 -3.90 -4.28 -10.95
CA SER A 188 -2.50 -4.73 -10.81
C SER A 188 -2.38 -6.01 -9.97
N PHE A 189 -3.19 -6.17 -8.92
CA PHE A 189 -3.28 -7.45 -8.19
C PHE A 189 -3.88 -8.56 -9.05
N TYR A 190 -4.91 -8.26 -9.82
CA TYR A 190 -5.47 -9.23 -10.76
C TYR A 190 -4.45 -9.64 -11.82
N PHE A 191 -3.68 -8.69 -12.34
CA PHE A 191 -2.57 -8.96 -13.26
C PHE A 191 -1.50 -9.86 -12.60
N TRP A 192 -1.14 -9.58 -11.34
CA TRP A 192 -0.23 -10.44 -10.57
C TRP A 192 -0.79 -11.86 -10.36
N TYR A 193 -2.09 -11.98 -10.11
CA TYR A 193 -2.76 -13.27 -10.03
C TYR A 193 -2.71 -14.02 -11.37
N LEU A 194 -2.98 -13.34 -12.49
CA LEU A 194 -2.86 -13.96 -13.82
C LEU A 194 -1.44 -14.50 -14.05
N LEU A 195 -0.42 -13.71 -13.66
CA LEU A 195 0.97 -14.13 -13.67
C LEU A 195 1.22 -15.39 -12.84
N ALA A 196 0.72 -15.43 -11.61
CA ALA A 196 0.83 -16.60 -10.74
C ALA A 196 0.09 -17.83 -11.32
N LYS A 197 -1.05 -17.64 -12.01
CA LYS A 197 -1.78 -18.73 -12.67
C LYS A 197 -0.97 -19.34 -13.81
N TYR A 198 -0.24 -18.53 -14.58
CA TYR A 198 0.69 -19.04 -15.60
C TYR A 198 1.87 -19.81 -14.99
N GLN A 199 2.24 -19.53 -13.73
CA GLN A 199 3.28 -20.26 -13.00
C GLN A 199 2.78 -21.59 -12.43
N ASN A 200 1.54 -21.66 -11.94
CA ASN A 200 1.01 -22.81 -11.19
C ASN A 200 0.51 -23.99 -12.05
N MET A 201 0.84 -24.07 -13.34
CA MET A 201 0.41 -25.18 -14.21
C MET A 201 1.12 -26.54 -13.94
N SER A 202 1.93 -26.70 -12.89
CA SER A 202 2.59 -28.00 -12.63
C SER A 202 2.84 -28.28 -11.15
N TYR A 203 1.82 -28.79 -10.45
CA TYR A 203 2.02 -29.55 -9.20
C TYR A 203 2.50 -31.00 -9.46
N THR A 204 3.01 -31.31 -10.65
CA THR A 204 3.36 -32.67 -11.10
C THR A 204 4.87 -32.95 -11.13
N GLY A 205 5.72 -32.11 -10.53
CA GLY A 205 7.17 -32.37 -10.41
C GLY A 205 7.95 -32.27 -11.74
N VAL A 206 7.33 -31.76 -12.80
CA VAL A 206 8.00 -31.44 -14.07
C VAL A 206 8.49 -29.99 -13.98
N LYS A 207 9.76 -29.75 -14.35
CA LYS A 207 10.31 -28.39 -14.49
C LYS A 207 9.38 -27.57 -15.38
N LEU A 208 8.93 -26.42 -14.85
CA LEU A 208 8.02 -25.52 -15.54
C LEU A 208 8.73 -24.87 -16.72
N HIS A 209 8.34 -25.24 -17.94
CA HIS A 209 8.61 -24.41 -19.10
C HIS A 209 7.53 -23.33 -19.18
N LEU A 210 7.95 -22.07 -19.23
CA LEU A 210 7.05 -20.97 -19.57
C LEU A 210 6.47 -21.24 -20.96
N SER A 211 5.15 -21.04 -21.13
CA SER A 211 4.53 -21.19 -22.43
C SER A 211 5.07 -20.16 -23.42
N ASP A 212 5.25 -20.55 -24.68
CA ASP A 212 5.67 -19.63 -25.73
C ASP A 212 4.70 -18.46 -25.89
N ASP A 213 3.40 -18.72 -25.68
CA ASP A 213 2.34 -17.70 -25.58
C ASP A 213 2.63 -16.62 -24.54
N PHE A 214 3.19 -16.98 -23.38
CA PHE A 214 3.53 -16.02 -22.34
C PHE A 214 4.68 -15.11 -22.79
N ILE A 215 5.73 -15.71 -23.36
CA ILE A 215 6.89 -14.97 -23.88
C ILE A 215 6.48 -14.09 -25.06
N GLU A 216 5.54 -14.52 -25.88
CA GLU A 216 4.99 -13.71 -26.96
C GLU A 216 4.19 -12.52 -26.44
N LYS A 217 3.33 -12.70 -25.44
CA LYS A 217 2.59 -11.60 -24.82
C LYS A 217 3.51 -10.56 -24.16
N LEU A 218 4.70 -10.95 -23.71
CA LEU A 218 5.69 -10.00 -23.19
C LEU A 218 6.13 -8.97 -24.24
N LYS A 219 6.00 -9.24 -25.55
CA LYS A 219 6.33 -8.27 -26.62
C LYS A 219 5.52 -6.97 -26.51
N TYR A 220 4.33 -6.99 -25.89
CA TYR A 220 3.55 -5.78 -25.59
C TYR A 220 4.20 -4.86 -24.55
N LEU A 221 5.23 -5.36 -23.83
CA LEU A 221 6.11 -4.60 -22.96
C LEU A 221 7.55 -4.69 -23.50
N PRO A 222 7.88 -3.96 -24.59
CA PRO A 222 9.10 -4.18 -25.37
C PRO A 222 10.38 -4.13 -24.55
N THR A 223 10.49 -3.17 -23.62
CA THR A 223 11.64 -3.07 -22.73
C THR A 223 11.82 -4.28 -21.83
N VAL A 224 10.74 -4.80 -21.24
CA VAL A 224 10.78 -5.99 -20.38
C VAL A 224 11.18 -7.20 -21.22
N TYR A 225 10.54 -7.37 -22.38
CA TYR A 225 10.81 -8.46 -23.30
C TYR A 225 12.26 -8.46 -23.81
N TYR A 226 12.72 -7.36 -24.40
CA TYR A 226 14.06 -7.28 -24.98
C TYR A 226 15.14 -7.35 -23.91
N TYR A 227 14.91 -6.79 -22.72
CA TYR A 227 15.84 -6.95 -21.61
C TYR A 227 15.93 -8.41 -21.15
N ALA A 228 14.79 -9.05 -20.89
CA ALA A 228 14.75 -10.44 -20.47
C ALA A 228 15.34 -11.39 -21.53
N LYS A 229 15.03 -11.14 -22.81
CA LYS A 229 15.58 -11.91 -23.94
C LYS A 229 17.08 -11.71 -24.09
N GLY A 230 17.58 -10.48 -23.89
CA GLY A 230 19.01 -10.18 -23.91
C GLY A 230 19.76 -10.92 -22.81
N LEU A 231 19.21 -10.96 -21.59
CA LEU A 231 19.78 -11.73 -20.48
C LEU A 231 19.67 -13.26 -20.68
N TYR A 232 18.57 -13.74 -21.25
CA TYR A 232 18.35 -15.16 -21.49
C TYR A 232 19.23 -15.71 -22.63
N THR A 233 19.42 -14.95 -23.70
CA THR A 233 20.20 -15.35 -24.89
C THR A 233 21.66 -14.86 -24.87
N MET A 234 22.03 -14.04 -23.88
CA MET A 234 23.32 -13.32 -23.81
C MET A 234 23.63 -12.47 -25.06
N ASN A 235 22.61 -11.97 -25.75
CA ASN A 235 22.79 -11.19 -26.98
C ASN A 235 22.77 -9.69 -26.69
N THR A 236 23.90 -9.02 -26.97
CA THR A 236 24.12 -7.56 -26.83
C THR A 236 23.03 -6.72 -27.50
N SER A 237 22.58 -7.12 -28.70
CA SER A 237 21.66 -6.32 -29.51
C SER A 237 20.33 -6.07 -28.80
N TYR A 238 19.78 -7.08 -28.12
CA TYR A 238 18.52 -6.94 -27.40
C TYR A 238 18.64 -6.01 -26.18
N ILE A 239 19.79 -6.00 -25.49
CA ILE A 239 20.05 -5.06 -24.40
C ILE A 239 20.06 -3.62 -24.94
N TRP A 240 20.76 -3.36 -26.04
CA TRP A 240 20.81 -2.04 -26.66
C TRP A 240 19.46 -1.58 -27.20
N ILE A 241 18.67 -2.48 -27.80
CA ILE A 241 17.29 -2.20 -28.21
C ILE A 241 16.43 -1.79 -27.01
N SER A 242 16.55 -2.50 -25.89
CA SER A 242 15.82 -2.16 -24.66
C SER A 242 16.20 -0.77 -24.13
N ILE A 243 17.49 -0.44 -24.11
CA ILE A 243 17.98 0.89 -23.70
C ILE A 243 17.46 1.98 -24.65
N PHE A 244 17.57 1.76 -25.96
CA PHE A 244 17.10 2.70 -26.98
C PHE A 244 15.61 3.01 -26.81
N ILE A 245 14.77 1.99 -26.62
CA ILE A 245 13.33 2.16 -26.38
C ILE A 245 13.06 3.01 -25.13
N ASN A 246 13.78 2.79 -24.03
CA ASN A 246 13.63 3.59 -22.81
C ASN A 246 14.01 5.06 -23.04
N VAL A 247 15.13 5.31 -23.73
CA VAL A 247 15.61 6.68 -24.00
C VAL A 247 14.61 7.41 -24.90
N VAL A 248 14.17 6.79 -25.99
CA VAL A 248 13.18 7.37 -26.91
C VAL A 248 11.87 7.65 -26.19
N ALA A 249 11.37 6.70 -25.39
CA ALA A 249 10.16 6.89 -24.59
C ALA A 249 10.29 8.04 -23.59
N PHE A 250 11.44 8.16 -22.92
CA PHE A 250 11.71 9.24 -21.96
C PHE A 250 11.77 10.62 -22.62
N VAL A 251 12.49 10.74 -23.74
CA VAL A 251 12.58 11.99 -24.51
C VAL A 251 11.22 12.38 -25.07
N GLY A 252 10.49 11.43 -25.68
CA GLY A 252 9.15 11.65 -26.20
C GLY A 252 8.17 12.09 -25.11
N PHE A 253 8.24 11.47 -23.94
CA PHE A 253 7.47 11.88 -22.77
C PHE A 253 7.77 13.34 -22.40
N ILE A 254 9.05 13.71 -22.18
CA ILE A 254 9.39 15.07 -21.78
C ILE A 254 8.86 16.11 -22.77
N TYR A 255 9.01 15.83 -24.08
CA TYR A 255 8.53 16.72 -25.14
C TYR A 255 7.02 16.93 -25.10
N LEU A 256 6.24 15.84 -24.98
CA LEU A 256 4.78 15.89 -24.93
C LEU A 256 4.26 16.53 -23.63
N PHE A 257 4.90 16.21 -22.50
CA PHE A 257 4.34 16.50 -21.19
C PHE A 257 4.75 17.83 -20.58
N ASN A 258 5.82 18.47 -21.05
CA ASN A 258 6.25 19.77 -20.52
C ASN A 258 5.09 20.81 -20.52
N ARG A 259 4.31 20.87 -21.62
CA ARG A 259 3.18 21.81 -21.73
C ARG A 259 2.00 21.42 -20.84
N LEU A 260 1.66 20.12 -20.78
CA LEU A 260 0.57 19.61 -19.96
C LEU A 260 0.87 19.75 -18.46
N TYR A 261 2.13 19.61 -18.06
CA TYR A 261 2.56 19.70 -16.67
C TYR A 261 2.25 21.08 -16.06
N ILE A 262 2.57 22.15 -16.77
CA ILE A 262 2.30 23.52 -16.33
C ILE A 262 0.80 23.75 -16.26
N TYR A 263 0.07 23.42 -17.34
CA TYR A 263 -1.38 23.59 -17.42
C TYR A 263 -2.12 22.90 -16.26
N LEU A 264 -1.81 21.62 -15.99
CA LEU A 264 -2.49 20.84 -14.95
C LEU A 264 -2.15 21.29 -13.52
N ASN A 265 -0.98 21.89 -13.29
CA ASN A 265 -0.61 22.43 -11.98
C ASN A 265 -1.17 23.85 -11.75
N MET A 266 -1.34 24.65 -12.80
CA MET A 266 -1.93 25.99 -12.68
C MET A 266 -3.45 25.96 -12.51
N ASP A 267 -4.16 25.04 -13.18
CA ASP A 267 -5.64 24.95 -13.13
C ASP A 267 -6.22 24.57 -11.75
N VAL A 268 -5.40 23.99 -10.87
CA VAL A 268 -5.85 23.44 -9.58
C VAL A 268 -6.07 24.53 -8.52
N HIS A 269 -5.35 25.65 -8.63
CA HIS A 269 -5.34 26.69 -7.61
C HIS A 269 -6.25 27.89 -7.96
N HIS A 270 -6.73 27.99 -9.20
CA HIS A 270 -7.66 29.05 -9.64
C HIS A 270 -9.15 28.73 -9.48
N THR A 271 -9.54 27.52 -9.09
CA THR A 271 -10.93 27.26 -8.71
C THR A 271 -11.20 27.68 -7.27
N THR A 272 -11.15 28.98 -7.00
CA THR A 272 -11.93 29.56 -5.89
C THR A 272 -13.40 29.35 -6.25
N VAL A 273 -13.95 28.18 -5.91
CA VAL A 273 -15.40 28.05 -5.81
C VAL A 273 -15.78 29.03 -4.73
N LYS A 274 -16.30 30.20 -5.12
CA LYS A 274 -17.05 31.11 -4.24
C LYS A 274 -18.23 30.30 -3.73
N LYS A 275 -18.00 29.47 -2.71
CA LYS A 275 -19.04 28.73 -2.04
C LYS A 275 -19.89 29.82 -1.41
N LYS A 276 -21.06 30.12 -1.99
CA LYS A 276 -22.07 30.95 -1.33
C LYS A 276 -22.33 30.24 -0.01
N ILE A 277 -21.75 30.75 1.08
CA ILE A 277 -22.02 30.26 2.42
C ILE A 277 -23.43 30.71 2.73
N SER A 278 -24.41 29.91 2.31
CA SER A 278 -25.76 30.04 2.84
C SER A 278 -25.69 29.60 4.29
N LEU A 279 -26.02 30.51 5.21
CA LEU A 279 -26.29 30.19 6.62
C LEU A 279 -27.54 29.29 6.68
N LYS A 280 -27.40 28.03 6.25
CA LYS A 280 -28.44 27.01 6.44
C LYS A 280 -28.49 26.70 7.94
N ARG A 281 -29.70 26.47 8.45
CA ARG A 281 -29.91 25.88 9.79
C ARG A 281 -28.98 24.68 9.94
N VAL A 282 -28.02 24.81 10.85
CA VAL A 282 -27.10 23.74 11.22
C VAL A 282 -27.93 22.63 11.87
N SER A 283 -27.74 21.38 11.44
CA SER A 283 -28.41 20.21 12.02
C SER A 283 -28.12 20.11 13.52
N LYS A 284 -29.09 19.60 14.30
CA LYS A 284 -28.93 19.29 15.75
C LYS A 284 -28.05 18.04 15.97
N ASP A 285 -26.93 17.93 15.25
CA ASP A 285 -26.03 16.79 15.39
C ASP A 285 -25.26 16.88 16.72
N SER A 286 -24.95 15.74 17.33
CA SER A 286 -24.08 15.72 18.51
C SER A 286 -22.66 16.15 18.14
N VAL A 287 -21.90 16.66 19.12
CA VAL A 287 -20.51 17.10 18.92
C VAL A 287 -19.66 15.95 18.35
N LEU A 288 -19.78 14.76 18.95
CA LEU A 288 -19.06 13.57 18.51
C LEU A 288 -19.43 13.16 17.07
N PHE A 289 -20.71 13.18 16.71
CA PHE A 289 -21.13 12.83 15.34
C PHE A 289 -20.64 13.86 14.30
N THR A 290 -20.62 15.13 14.68
CA THR A 290 -20.08 16.21 13.83
C THR A 290 -18.58 16.02 13.57
N LEU A 291 -17.82 15.72 14.63
CA LEU A 291 -16.39 15.41 14.53
C LEU A 291 -16.14 14.13 13.70
N PHE A 292 -16.95 13.08 13.92
CA PHE A 292 -16.90 11.85 13.14
C PHE A 292 -17.14 12.14 11.66
N LYS A 293 -18.18 12.91 11.31
CA LYS A 293 -18.51 13.26 9.92
C LYS A 293 -17.40 14.09 9.27
N LYS A 294 -16.78 15.03 10.00
CA LYS A 294 -15.59 15.76 9.54
C LYS A 294 -14.47 14.80 9.19
N GLU A 295 -14.14 13.89 10.09
CA GLU A 295 -13.04 12.94 9.91
C GLU A 295 -13.33 11.92 8.80
N PHE A 296 -14.55 11.39 8.73
CA PHE A 296 -14.97 10.43 7.72
C PHE A 296 -14.95 11.04 6.31
N ASN A 297 -15.40 12.28 6.16
CA ASN A 297 -15.29 13.01 4.91
C ASN A 297 -13.84 13.22 4.49
N LYS A 298 -12.95 13.52 5.44
CA LYS A 298 -11.50 13.63 5.17
C LYS A 298 -10.91 12.29 4.71
N PHE A 299 -11.31 11.19 5.33
CA PHE A 299 -10.92 9.84 4.92
C PHE A 299 -11.37 9.54 3.48
N ILE A 300 -12.67 9.69 3.17
CA ILE A 300 -13.21 9.38 1.84
C ILE A 300 -12.62 10.27 0.73
N THR A 301 -12.32 11.53 1.05
CA THR A 301 -11.76 12.47 0.08
C THR A 301 -10.26 12.30 -0.14
N ASN A 302 -9.54 11.67 0.78
CA ASN A 302 -8.09 11.49 0.68
C ASN A 302 -7.74 10.10 0.13
N PHE A 303 -7.26 10.08 -1.12
CA PHE A 303 -6.92 8.84 -1.83
C PHE A 303 -6.00 7.93 -1.04
N LEU A 304 -4.88 8.51 -0.64
CA LEU A 304 -3.76 7.80 -0.05
C LEU A 304 -4.16 7.24 1.30
N TYR A 305 -5.11 7.90 1.95
CA TYR A 305 -5.66 7.49 3.22
C TYR A 305 -6.46 6.19 3.07
N ILE A 306 -7.30 6.07 2.04
CA ILE A 306 -8.00 4.83 1.68
C ILE A 306 -7.00 3.75 1.26
N LEU A 307 -6.11 4.07 0.32
CA LEU A 307 -5.22 3.11 -0.31
C LEU A 307 -4.10 2.57 0.59
N ASN A 308 -3.82 3.21 1.72
CA ASN A 308 -2.81 2.71 2.65
C ASN A 308 -3.45 2.07 3.89
N LEU A 309 -4.56 2.64 4.36
CA LEU A 309 -5.08 2.29 5.69
C LEU A 309 -6.40 1.52 5.65
N ALA A 310 -7.02 1.33 4.48
CA ALA A 310 -8.16 0.43 4.27
C ALA A 310 -7.86 -0.73 3.30
N THR A 311 -6.67 -0.75 2.69
CA THR A 311 -6.36 -1.69 1.60
C THR A 311 -6.42 -3.14 1.99
N PHE A 312 -5.88 -3.54 3.15
CA PHE A 312 -5.97 -4.94 3.57
C PHE A 312 -7.41 -5.37 3.83
N GLN A 313 -8.28 -4.45 4.26
CA GLN A 313 -9.71 -4.69 4.40
C GLN A 313 -10.44 -4.82 3.06
N LEU A 314 -10.01 -4.08 2.04
CA LEU A 314 -10.53 -4.24 0.68
C LEU A 314 -10.01 -5.53 0.03
N VAL A 315 -8.78 -5.94 0.33
CA VAL A 315 -8.19 -7.20 -0.15
C VAL A 315 -8.93 -8.40 0.43
N ILE A 316 -9.28 -8.42 1.72
CA ILE A 316 -10.06 -9.54 2.28
C ILE A 316 -11.46 -9.61 1.67
N LEU A 317 -12.13 -8.46 1.47
CA LEU A 317 -13.42 -8.41 0.79
C LEU A 317 -13.32 -8.93 -0.66
N GLY A 318 -12.36 -8.43 -1.44
CA GLY A 318 -12.13 -8.93 -2.80
C GLY A 318 -11.78 -10.42 -2.83
N GLY A 319 -10.98 -10.87 -1.86
CA GLY A 319 -10.65 -12.27 -1.64
C GLY A 319 -11.89 -13.12 -1.38
N THR A 320 -12.83 -12.68 -0.55
CA THR A 320 -14.09 -13.42 -0.32
C THR A 320 -14.98 -13.48 -1.54
N ILE A 321 -15.12 -12.38 -2.29
CA ILE A 321 -15.90 -12.38 -3.53
C ILE A 321 -15.30 -13.41 -4.51
N TYR A 322 -13.98 -13.44 -4.62
CA TYR A 322 -13.28 -14.42 -5.44
C TYR A 322 -13.45 -15.86 -4.93
N LEU A 323 -13.34 -16.06 -3.60
CA LEU A 323 -13.56 -17.36 -2.95
C LEU A 323 -14.94 -17.93 -3.27
N VAL A 324 -15.95 -17.06 -3.20
CA VAL A 324 -17.34 -17.38 -3.51
C VAL A 324 -17.51 -17.71 -4.99
N TRP A 325 -16.94 -16.90 -5.88
CA TRP A 325 -17.07 -17.09 -7.34
C TRP A 325 -16.41 -18.40 -7.82
N ASN A 326 -15.24 -18.73 -7.29
CA ASN A 326 -14.44 -19.87 -7.72
C ASN A 326 -14.41 -21.01 -6.67
N LYS A 327 -15.50 -21.16 -5.91
CA LYS A 327 -15.60 -22.10 -4.78
C LYS A 327 -15.10 -23.50 -5.14
N ALA A 328 -15.52 -24.06 -6.27
CA ALA A 328 -15.15 -25.43 -6.68
C ALA A 328 -13.64 -25.59 -6.94
N GLU A 329 -13.04 -24.66 -7.69
CA GLU A 329 -11.59 -24.69 -7.95
C GLU A 329 -10.79 -24.56 -6.66
N ILE A 330 -11.19 -23.65 -5.77
CA ILE A 330 -10.47 -23.37 -4.53
C ILE A 330 -10.62 -24.53 -3.54
N MET A 331 -11.80 -25.14 -3.44
CA MET A 331 -11.99 -26.35 -2.65
C MET A 331 -11.11 -27.50 -3.17
N ASN A 332 -10.93 -27.62 -4.49
CA ASN A 332 -10.00 -28.59 -5.06
C ASN A 332 -8.52 -28.27 -4.74
N MET A 333 -8.14 -26.99 -4.76
CA MET A 333 -6.78 -26.55 -4.39
C MET A 333 -6.47 -26.76 -2.90
N ILE A 334 -7.45 -26.56 -2.03
CA ILE A 334 -7.29 -26.72 -0.58
C ILE A 334 -7.47 -28.20 -0.16
N ARG A 335 -8.00 -29.04 -1.05
CA ARG A 335 -8.21 -30.49 -0.83
C ARG A 335 -7.04 -31.24 -0.19
N PRO A 336 -5.78 -31.01 -0.59
CA PRO A 336 -4.62 -31.66 0.04
C PRO A 336 -4.40 -31.24 1.51
N PHE A 337 -4.86 -30.05 1.88
CA PHE A 337 -4.78 -29.49 3.23
C PHE A 337 -6.04 -29.74 4.07
N ILE A 338 -7.09 -30.35 3.48
CA ILE A 338 -8.33 -30.69 4.17
C ILE A 338 -8.11 -31.51 5.45
N PRO A 339 -7.18 -32.47 5.54
CA PRO A 339 -6.98 -33.22 6.79
C PRO A 339 -6.62 -32.30 7.98
N MET A 340 -5.99 -31.15 7.73
CA MET A 340 -5.68 -30.13 8.76
C MET A 340 -6.79 -29.11 8.98
N ILE A 341 -7.72 -28.95 8.04
CA ILE A 341 -8.71 -27.84 7.98
C ILE A 341 -10.16 -28.35 8.07
N GLN A 342 -10.38 -29.66 8.12
CA GLN A 342 -11.73 -30.25 8.12
C GLN A 342 -12.54 -29.66 9.29
N ASN A 343 -13.71 -29.08 8.97
CA ASN A 343 -14.61 -28.34 9.87
C ASN A 343 -14.08 -27.01 10.46
N SER A 344 -12.91 -26.53 10.03
CA SER A 344 -12.25 -25.31 10.58
C SER A 344 -12.23 -24.12 9.62
N TYR A 345 -12.97 -24.18 8.51
CA TYR A 345 -12.99 -23.11 7.49
C TYR A 345 -13.35 -21.74 8.07
N PHE A 346 -14.28 -21.70 9.04
CA PHE A 346 -14.65 -20.46 9.73
C PHE A 346 -13.50 -19.89 10.56
N ILE A 347 -12.76 -20.75 11.27
CA ILE A 347 -11.58 -20.36 12.06
C ILE A 347 -10.52 -19.75 11.14
N VAL A 348 -10.20 -20.42 10.02
CA VAL A 348 -9.21 -19.93 9.04
C VAL A 348 -9.64 -18.58 8.48
N TYR A 349 -10.91 -18.46 8.09
CA TYR A 349 -11.46 -17.22 7.55
C TYR A 349 -11.43 -16.08 8.57
N MET A 350 -11.92 -16.31 9.79
CA MET A 350 -11.89 -15.31 10.86
C MET A 350 -10.46 -14.92 11.23
N THR A 351 -9.53 -15.87 11.24
CA THR A 351 -8.11 -15.58 11.44
C THR A 351 -7.58 -14.63 10.36
N ALA A 352 -7.86 -14.92 9.08
CA ALA A 352 -7.42 -14.07 7.97
C ALA A 352 -8.07 -12.67 8.03
N LEU A 353 -9.35 -12.61 8.39
CA LEU A 353 -10.09 -11.35 8.53
C LEU A 353 -9.53 -10.51 9.68
N ILE A 354 -9.31 -11.08 10.86
CA ILE A 354 -8.71 -10.37 12.00
C ILE A 354 -7.32 -9.86 11.62
N SER A 355 -6.51 -10.72 11.00
CA SER A 355 -5.12 -10.38 10.66
C SER A 355 -5.02 -9.26 9.62
N SER A 356 -5.91 -9.24 8.63
CA SER A 356 -6.00 -8.15 7.64
C SER A 356 -6.56 -6.85 8.26
N SER A 357 -7.55 -6.97 9.14
CA SER A 357 -8.14 -5.83 9.86
C SER A 357 -7.12 -5.13 10.75
N VAL A 358 -6.25 -5.90 11.43
CA VAL A 358 -5.30 -5.36 12.40
C VAL A 358 -4.19 -4.51 11.76
N VAL A 359 -3.91 -4.73 10.47
CA VAL A 359 -2.97 -3.91 9.68
C VAL A 359 -3.61 -2.60 9.18
N SER A 360 -4.93 -2.56 9.03
CA SER A 360 -5.69 -1.41 8.54
C SER A 360 -5.96 -0.41 9.67
N ASN A 361 -5.20 0.69 9.74
CA ASN A 361 -5.28 1.63 10.87
C ASN A 361 -5.31 3.10 10.46
N THR A 362 -6.51 3.66 10.29
CA THR A 362 -6.71 5.08 9.96
C THR A 362 -6.38 6.01 11.13
N ALA A 363 -6.63 5.57 12.37
CA ALA A 363 -6.41 6.39 13.55
C ALA A 363 -4.92 6.75 13.75
N SER A 364 -4.01 5.89 13.29
CA SER A 364 -2.55 6.05 13.37
C SER A 364 -2.00 7.36 12.80
N VAL A 365 -2.73 8.01 11.89
CA VAL A 365 -2.31 9.28 11.26
C VAL A 365 -3.33 10.41 11.38
N SER A 366 -4.54 10.10 11.86
CA SER A 366 -5.68 11.03 11.97
C SER A 366 -5.41 12.34 12.73
N ILE A 367 -4.63 12.33 13.83
CA ILE A 367 -4.22 13.53 14.57
C ILE A 367 -3.17 14.31 13.79
N SER A 368 -2.09 13.63 13.37
CA SER A 368 -1.01 14.23 12.56
C SER A 368 -1.52 14.91 11.29
N LEU A 369 -2.51 14.32 10.61
CA LEU A 369 -3.11 14.89 9.41
C LEU A 369 -3.85 16.22 9.64
N GLU A 370 -4.17 16.60 10.88
CA GLU A 370 -4.70 17.95 11.16
C GLU A 370 -3.65 19.03 10.85
N GLY A 371 -2.35 18.71 10.99
CA GLY A 371 -1.24 19.58 10.59
C GLY A 371 -1.38 21.00 11.13
N LYS A 372 -1.34 21.98 10.22
CA LYS A 372 -1.49 23.41 10.54
C LYS A 372 -2.85 23.78 11.15
N ASN A 373 -3.88 22.94 11.00
CA ASN A 373 -5.22 23.20 11.55
C ASN A 373 -5.43 22.58 12.93
N PHE A 374 -4.41 21.95 13.52
CA PHE A 374 -4.52 21.30 14.84
C PHE A 374 -4.97 22.27 15.95
N TRP A 375 -4.54 23.54 15.89
CA TRP A 375 -4.94 24.55 16.87
C TRP A 375 -6.46 24.75 16.95
N ILE A 376 -7.20 24.53 15.86
CA ILE A 376 -8.67 24.63 15.85
C ILE A 376 -9.27 23.60 16.80
N LEU A 377 -8.74 22.36 16.80
CA LEU A 377 -9.20 21.30 17.69
C LEU A 377 -8.96 21.61 19.18
N LYS A 378 -8.01 22.49 19.50
CA LYS A 378 -7.75 22.91 20.88
C LYS A 378 -8.72 23.97 21.39
N VAL A 379 -9.27 24.78 20.48
CA VAL A 379 -10.09 25.95 20.84
C VAL A 379 -11.60 25.66 20.73
N ILE A 380 -11.99 24.65 19.94
CA ILE A 380 -13.40 24.26 19.88
C ILE A 380 -13.91 23.78 21.25
N PRO A 381 -15.19 24.07 21.60
CA PRO A 381 -15.79 23.66 22.86
C PRO A 381 -16.22 22.18 22.82
N ALA A 382 -15.28 21.28 22.51
CA ALA A 382 -15.49 19.83 22.48
C ALA A 382 -14.60 19.15 23.51
N LYS A 383 -15.08 18.08 24.14
CA LYS A 383 -14.23 17.31 25.06
C LYS A 383 -13.15 16.59 24.25
N VAL A 384 -11.91 16.58 24.74
CA VAL A 384 -10.79 15.88 24.08
C VAL A 384 -11.12 14.43 23.75
N LEU A 385 -11.83 13.73 24.66
CA LEU A 385 -12.26 12.35 24.41
C LEU A 385 -13.23 12.22 23.24
N GLU A 386 -14.11 13.20 22.99
CA GLU A 386 -14.98 13.19 21.81
C GLU A 386 -14.18 13.33 20.51
N ILE A 387 -13.09 14.10 20.52
CA ILE A 387 -12.17 14.24 19.40
C ILE A 387 -11.45 12.91 19.12
N LEU A 388 -10.94 12.26 20.17
CA LEU A 388 -10.26 10.97 20.04
C LEU A 388 -11.22 9.86 19.62
N TYR A 389 -12.42 9.80 20.20
CA TYR A 389 -13.44 8.80 19.85
C TYR A 389 -13.96 8.98 18.43
N ALA A 390 -14.15 10.21 17.95
CA ALA A 390 -14.53 10.45 16.56
C ALA A 390 -13.53 9.82 15.58
N LYS A 391 -12.22 9.93 15.87
CA LYS A 391 -11.16 9.33 15.05
C LYS A 391 -11.11 7.81 15.16
N ILE A 392 -11.34 7.25 16.35
CA ILE A 392 -11.45 5.79 16.53
C ILE A 392 -12.67 5.23 15.80
N LEU A 393 -13.82 5.92 15.85
CA LEU A 393 -15.04 5.49 15.19
C LEU A 393 -14.91 5.46 13.66
N VAL A 394 -14.18 6.41 13.07
CA VAL A 394 -13.84 6.32 11.63
C VAL A 394 -13.08 5.03 11.34
N ASN A 395 -12.11 4.66 12.17
CA ASN A 395 -11.38 3.41 12.01
C ASN A 395 -12.29 2.18 12.14
N VAL A 396 -13.19 2.17 13.13
CA VAL A 396 -14.18 1.10 13.31
C VAL A 396 -15.03 0.95 12.05
N VAL A 397 -15.56 2.05 11.49
CA VAL A 397 -16.40 1.99 10.28
C VAL A 397 -15.62 1.50 9.07
N VAL A 398 -14.37 1.93 8.91
CA VAL A 398 -13.50 1.52 7.79
C VAL A 398 -13.20 0.02 7.82
N ILE A 399 -13.09 -0.58 9.00
CA ILE A 399 -12.92 -2.03 9.17
C ILE A 399 -14.26 -2.76 9.08
N ALA A 400 -15.28 -2.26 9.79
CA ALA A 400 -16.55 -2.95 9.96
C ALA A 400 -17.33 -3.05 8.66
N VAL A 401 -17.41 -1.99 7.85
CA VAL A 401 -18.24 -2.02 6.65
C VAL A 401 -17.78 -3.08 5.64
N PRO A 402 -16.51 -3.10 5.16
CA PRO A 402 -16.10 -4.15 4.23
C PRO A 402 -15.99 -5.51 4.94
N GLY A 403 -15.61 -5.55 6.22
CA GLY A 403 -15.49 -6.79 6.99
C GLY A 403 -16.82 -7.52 7.19
N MET A 404 -17.89 -6.78 7.48
CA MET A 404 -19.23 -7.35 7.64
C MET A 404 -19.80 -7.84 6.31
N ILE A 405 -19.60 -7.09 5.22
CA ILE A 405 -19.99 -7.55 3.87
C ILE A 405 -19.25 -8.84 3.52
N SER A 406 -17.94 -8.88 3.77
CA SER A 406 -17.08 -10.05 3.57
C SER A 406 -17.58 -11.25 4.38
N LEU A 407 -17.88 -11.06 5.66
CA LEU A 407 -18.40 -12.11 6.55
C LEU A 407 -19.79 -12.61 6.12
N LEU A 408 -20.69 -11.72 5.70
CA LEU A 408 -22.02 -12.09 5.20
C LEU A 408 -21.92 -12.93 3.92
N LEU A 409 -21.06 -12.54 2.97
CA LEU A 409 -20.80 -13.35 1.78
C LEU A 409 -20.26 -14.73 2.16
N PHE A 410 -19.31 -14.79 3.09
CA PHE A 410 -18.77 -16.07 3.54
C PHE A 410 -19.84 -16.95 4.23
N TYR A 411 -20.68 -16.35 5.07
CA TYR A 411 -21.79 -17.03 5.76
C TYR A 411 -22.78 -17.68 4.79
N PHE A 412 -23.29 -16.95 3.80
CA PHE A 412 -24.31 -17.48 2.88
C PHE A 412 -23.80 -18.62 1.98
N PHE A 413 -22.51 -18.62 1.63
CA PHE A 413 -21.97 -19.60 0.69
C PHE A 413 -21.39 -20.85 1.34
N PHE A 414 -21.11 -20.82 2.64
CA PHE A 414 -20.53 -21.94 3.40
C PHE A 414 -21.43 -22.42 4.55
N GLU A 415 -22.64 -21.86 4.68
CA GLU A 415 -23.73 -22.36 5.55
C GLU A 415 -23.36 -22.50 7.04
N PHE A 416 -22.74 -21.46 7.60
CA PHE A 416 -22.38 -21.43 9.02
C PHE A 416 -23.59 -21.11 9.93
N SER A 417 -23.40 -21.27 11.24
CA SER A 417 -24.45 -20.95 12.22
C SER A 417 -24.65 -19.44 12.40
N VAL A 418 -25.87 -19.04 12.75
CA VAL A 418 -26.20 -17.62 13.04
C VAL A 418 -25.39 -17.10 14.23
N ILE A 419 -25.05 -17.96 15.19
CA ILE A 419 -24.26 -17.59 16.36
C ILE A 419 -22.83 -17.21 15.95
N GLU A 420 -22.21 -17.98 15.04
CA GLU A 420 -20.89 -17.67 14.48
C GLU A 420 -20.90 -16.35 13.71
N LEU A 421 -21.97 -16.06 12.95
CA LEU A 421 -22.14 -14.77 12.28
C LEU A 421 -22.20 -13.61 13.27
N LEU A 422 -23.01 -13.73 14.33
CA LEU A 422 -23.16 -12.67 15.34
C LEU A 422 -21.86 -12.43 16.12
N LEU A 423 -21.18 -13.50 16.54
CA LEU A 423 -19.87 -13.40 17.18
C LEU A 423 -18.81 -12.82 16.23
N GLY A 424 -18.82 -13.22 14.97
CA GLY A 424 -17.93 -12.67 13.94
C GLY A 424 -18.13 -11.16 13.76
N CYS A 425 -19.38 -10.70 13.65
CA CYS A 425 -19.72 -9.28 13.59
C CYS A 425 -19.22 -8.52 14.82
N PHE A 426 -19.38 -9.10 16.01
CA PHE A 426 -18.90 -8.49 17.25
C PHE A 426 -17.36 -8.40 17.30
N ILE A 427 -16.66 -9.47 16.91
CA ILE A 427 -15.20 -9.50 16.79
C ILE A 427 -14.71 -8.41 15.83
N ILE A 428 -15.36 -8.23 14.68
CA ILE A 428 -15.00 -7.18 13.70
C ILE A 428 -15.03 -5.79 14.34
N ILE A 429 -16.06 -5.49 15.13
CA ILE A 429 -16.18 -4.21 15.84
C ILE A 429 -15.06 -4.06 16.88
N LEU A 430 -14.80 -5.11 17.67
CA LEU A 430 -13.75 -5.10 18.69
C LEU A 430 -12.35 -4.92 18.08
N VAL A 431 -12.06 -5.57 16.95
CA VAL A 431 -10.81 -5.37 16.22
C VAL A 431 -10.72 -3.93 15.70
N GLY A 432 -11.82 -3.38 15.19
CA GLY A 432 -11.89 -1.97 14.78
C GLY A 432 -11.58 -1.00 15.92
N LEU A 433 -12.07 -1.29 17.13
CA LEU A 433 -11.77 -0.52 18.33
C LEU A 433 -10.32 -0.68 18.76
N LEU A 434 -9.81 -1.91 18.84
CA LEU A 434 -8.43 -2.21 19.24
C LEU A 434 -7.43 -1.48 18.36
N THR A 435 -7.58 -1.63 17.04
CA THR A 435 -6.70 -0.99 16.06
C THR A 435 -6.80 0.53 16.11
N GLY A 436 -8.02 1.06 16.22
CA GLY A 436 -8.25 2.51 16.35
C GLY A 436 -7.58 3.08 17.59
N GLN A 437 -7.69 2.39 18.72
CA GLN A 437 -7.07 2.78 19.99
C GLN A 437 -5.53 2.73 19.90
N ILE A 438 -4.95 1.61 19.43
CA ILE A 438 -3.50 1.49 19.19
C ILE A 438 -3.03 2.62 18.26
N GLY A 439 -3.80 2.92 17.21
CA GLY A 439 -3.51 3.99 16.27
C GLY A 439 -3.45 5.35 16.94
N ILE A 440 -4.46 5.71 17.74
CA ILE A 440 -4.45 6.97 18.50
C ILE A 440 -3.25 7.05 19.44
N ILE A 441 -2.96 5.98 20.19
CA ILE A 441 -1.85 5.94 21.14
C ILE A 441 -0.52 6.23 20.44
N VAL A 442 -0.27 5.51 19.34
CA VAL A 442 0.95 5.66 18.53
C VAL A 442 1.05 7.06 17.91
N ASN A 443 -0.06 7.60 17.42
CA ASN A 443 -0.11 8.94 16.83
C ASN A 443 0.13 10.05 17.87
N LEU A 444 -0.35 9.87 19.10
CA LEU A 444 -0.06 10.77 20.22
C LEU A 444 1.40 10.74 20.64
N TRP A 445 2.06 9.58 20.55
CA TRP A 445 3.49 9.45 20.88
C TRP A 445 4.41 9.98 19.77
N PHE A 446 3.99 9.89 18.51
CA PHE A 446 4.80 10.26 17.36
C PHE A 446 4.06 11.18 16.37
N PRO A 447 3.54 12.34 16.83
CA PRO A 447 2.80 13.24 15.97
C PRO A 447 3.70 13.87 14.91
N LYS A 448 3.16 14.08 13.70
CA LYS A 448 3.84 14.71 12.57
C LYS A 448 2.96 15.81 11.97
N PHE A 449 3.04 17.00 12.54
CA PHE A 449 2.27 18.17 12.09
C PHE A 449 2.92 18.95 10.94
N GLU A 450 4.23 18.86 10.78
CA GLU A 450 4.98 19.49 9.69
C GLU A 450 5.09 18.56 8.49
N PHE A 451 4.32 18.85 7.45
CA PHE A 451 4.37 18.15 6.17
C PHE A 451 3.91 19.02 5.01
N ASP A 452 4.56 18.87 3.87
CA ASP A 452 4.18 19.55 2.62
C ASP A 452 3.16 18.74 1.82
N ARG A 453 3.05 17.44 2.12
CA ARG A 453 2.20 16.47 1.40
C ARG A 453 1.66 15.44 2.38
N GLU A 454 0.37 15.13 2.27
CA GLU A 454 -0.30 14.18 3.17
C GLU A 454 0.30 12.77 3.09
N VAL A 455 0.87 12.38 1.93
CA VAL A 455 1.63 11.11 1.74
C VAL A 455 2.68 10.91 2.82
N ILE A 456 3.36 11.99 3.22
CA ILE A 456 4.45 11.94 4.19
C ILE A 456 3.94 11.50 5.56
N VAL A 457 2.72 11.92 5.92
CA VAL A 457 2.09 11.51 7.17
C VAL A 457 1.56 10.08 7.03
N ILE A 458 0.90 9.77 5.91
CA ILE A 458 0.18 8.51 5.70
C ILE A 458 1.14 7.31 5.53
N LYS A 459 2.26 7.47 4.83
CA LYS A 459 3.18 6.37 4.48
C LYS A 459 4.56 6.46 5.13
N GLN A 460 5.02 7.68 5.45
CA GLN A 460 6.41 7.94 5.87
C GLN A 460 6.49 8.56 7.28
N SER A 461 5.39 8.57 8.03
CA SER A 461 5.44 8.96 9.44
C SER A 461 5.82 7.75 10.27
N LEU A 462 6.49 8.03 11.38
CA LEU A 462 6.81 6.98 12.33
C LEU A 462 5.54 6.41 12.98
N ALA A 463 4.50 7.22 13.15
CA ALA A 463 3.22 6.74 13.67
C ALA A 463 2.54 5.73 12.72
N ALA A 464 2.47 6.03 11.42
CA ALA A 464 1.96 5.09 10.43
C ALA A 464 2.78 3.80 10.42
N PHE A 465 4.11 3.93 10.40
CA PHE A 465 5.02 2.79 10.42
C PHE A 465 4.77 1.90 11.65
N VAL A 466 4.85 2.46 12.86
CA VAL A 466 4.72 1.70 14.11
C VAL A 466 3.35 1.02 14.17
N ALA A 467 2.27 1.72 13.81
CA ALA A 467 0.94 1.14 13.82
C ALA A 467 0.80 -0.04 12.83
N THR A 468 1.32 0.10 11.60
CA THR A 468 1.28 -0.98 10.61
C THR A 468 2.10 -2.19 11.06
N PHE A 469 3.30 -1.99 11.61
CA PHE A 469 4.16 -3.09 12.05
C PHE A 469 3.66 -3.78 13.32
N THR A 470 3.13 -3.01 14.28
CA THR A 470 2.40 -3.58 15.41
C THR A 470 1.20 -4.38 14.90
N GLY A 471 0.49 -3.87 13.90
CA GLY A 471 -0.61 -4.57 13.26
C GLY A 471 -0.19 -5.90 12.62
N MET A 472 0.91 -5.88 11.86
CA MET A 472 1.50 -7.08 11.23
C MET A 472 1.96 -8.09 12.27
N PHE A 473 2.57 -7.65 13.37
CA PHE A 473 2.99 -8.54 14.45
C PHE A 473 1.78 -9.23 15.11
N ILE A 474 0.74 -8.47 15.45
CA ILE A 474 -0.48 -9.02 16.06
C ILE A 474 -1.18 -9.98 15.08
N GLY A 475 -1.33 -9.59 13.81
CA GLY A 475 -1.93 -10.42 12.77
C GLY A 475 -1.14 -11.70 12.50
N GLY A 476 0.19 -11.60 12.37
CA GLY A 476 1.07 -12.75 12.19
C GLY A 476 1.06 -13.70 13.39
N PHE A 477 1.04 -13.14 14.61
CA PHE A 477 0.93 -13.94 15.82
C PHE A 477 -0.43 -14.66 15.92
N ASN A 478 -1.52 -13.98 15.56
CA ASN A 478 -2.85 -14.58 15.47
C ASN A 478 -2.88 -15.73 14.44
N LEU A 479 -2.32 -15.52 13.25
CA LEU A 479 -2.18 -16.57 12.23
C LEU A 479 -1.36 -17.77 12.73
N PHE A 480 -0.23 -17.51 13.37
CA PHE A 480 0.63 -18.58 13.89
C PHE A 480 -0.08 -19.42 14.95
N LEU A 481 -0.70 -18.77 15.94
CA LEU A 481 -1.40 -19.47 17.01
C LEU A 481 -2.61 -20.25 16.50
N SER A 482 -3.42 -19.65 15.63
CA SER A 482 -4.63 -20.30 15.13
C SER A 482 -4.29 -21.52 14.27
N LEU A 483 -3.24 -21.45 13.43
CA LEU A 483 -2.84 -22.56 12.58
C LEU A 483 -2.17 -23.68 13.37
N LYS A 484 -1.35 -23.35 14.37
CA LYS A 484 -0.68 -24.34 15.22
C LYS A 484 -1.66 -25.15 16.06
N HIS A 485 -2.72 -24.51 16.54
CA HIS A 485 -3.71 -25.11 17.43
C HIS A 485 -5.06 -25.35 16.75
N ILE A 486 -5.11 -25.37 15.42
CA ILE A 486 -6.38 -25.49 14.68
C ILE A 486 -7.11 -26.80 14.98
N SER A 487 -6.37 -27.88 15.27
CA SER A 487 -6.90 -29.18 15.67
C SER A 487 -7.42 -29.22 17.10
N ASP A 488 -6.97 -28.30 17.94
CA ASP A 488 -7.22 -28.32 19.39
C ASP A 488 -8.49 -27.53 19.75
N PHE A 489 -8.91 -26.62 18.88
CA PHE A 489 -10.07 -25.76 19.09
C PHE A 489 -11.25 -26.15 18.22
N ASN A 490 -12.43 -26.25 18.84
CA ASN A 490 -13.69 -26.14 18.12
C ASN A 490 -13.94 -24.66 17.75
N THR A 491 -14.67 -24.39 16.67
CA THR A 491 -14.96 -23.04 16.18
C THR A 491 -15.49 -22.11 17.27
N MET A 492 -16.41 -22.60 18.11
CA MET A 492 -16.99 -21.80 19.19
C MET A 492 -15.99 -21.43 20.29
N SER A 493 -15.09 -22.34 20.68
CA SER A 493 -14.08 -22.04 21.69
C SER A 493 -13.03 -21.07 21.16
N TYR A 494 -12.65 -21.19 19.88
CA TYR A 494 -11.79 -20.21 19.20
C TYR A 494 -12.43 -18.81 19.20
N LEU A 495 -13.69 -18.68 18.76
CA LEU A 495 -14.35 -17.37 18.71
C LEU A 495 -14.50 -16.75 20.10
N PHE A 496 -14.83 -17.54 21.11
CA PHE A 496 -14.99 -17.04 22.47
C PHE A 496 -13.65 -16.57 23.06
N THR A 497 -12.58 -17.37 22.92
CA THR A 497 -11.24 -17.00 23.38
C THR A 497 -10.74 -15.71 22.74
N VAL A 498 -10.87 -15.58 21.41
CA VAL A 498 -10.52 -14.36 20.68
C VAL A 498 -11.35 -13.17 21.18
N THR A 499 -12.66 -13.36 21.38
CA THR A 499 -13.55 -12.28 21.86
C THR A 499 -13.14 -11.78 23.24
N VAL A 500 -12.83 -12.69 24.18
CA VAL A 500 -12.39 -12.33 25.54
C VAL A 500 -11.07 -11.57 25.49
N ILE A 501 -10.09 -12.04 24.72
CA ILE A 501 -8.79 -11.37 24.56
C ILE A 501 -9.00 -9.95 24.01
N LEU A 502 -9.83 -9.79 22.98
CA LEU A 502 -10.13 -8.49 22.38
C LEU A 502 -10.86 -7.56 23.36
N LEU A 503 -11.82 -8.06 24.14
CA LEU A 503 -12.53 -7.27 25.15
C LEU A 503 -11.59 -6.75 26.25
N VAL A 504 -10.74 -7.62 26.80
CA VAL A 504 -9.78 -7.25 27.85
C VAL A 504 -8.80 -6.20 27.31
N THR A 505 -8.21 -6.46 26.14
CA THR A 505 -7.22 -5.56 25.55
C THR A 505 -7.83 -4.21 25.15
N THR A 506 -9.00 -4.19 24.51
CA THR A 506 -9.70 -2.93 24.17
C THR A 506 -10.13 -2.14 25.40
N GLY A 507 -10.55 -2.81 26.47
CA GLY A 507 -10.88 -2.18 27.75
C GLY A 507 -9.66 -1.50 28.41
N LEU A 508 -8.53 -2.20 28.45
CA LEU A 508 -7.27 -1.65 28.99
C LEU A 508 -6.78 -0.43 28.19
N LEU A 509 -6.80 -0.52 26.86
CA LEU A 509 -6.42 0.60 26.00
C LEU A 509 -7.39 1.79 26.11
N HIS A 510 -8.67 1.52 26.29
CA HIS A 510 -9.66 2.57 26.55
C HIS A 510 -9.35 3.34 27.83
N LEU A 511 -9.05 2.63 28.93
CA LEU A 511 -8.67 3.26 30.21
C LEU A 511 -7.41 4.12 30.05
N TRP A 512 -6.43 3.66 29.27
CA TRP A 512 -5.23 4.43 28.96
C TRP A 512 -5.57 5.72 28.20
N ILE A 513 -6.44 5.65 27.19
CA ILE A 513 -6.86 6.82 26.40
C ILE A 513 -7.63 7.82 27.26
N ALA A 514 -8.54 7.32 28.10
CA ALA A 514 -9.36 8.13 29.00
C ALA A 514 -8.52 8.91 30.03
N THR A 515 -7.39 8.35 30.46
CA THR A 515 -6.53 8.90 31.52
C THR A 515 -5.30 9.61 30.97
N ILE A 516 -4.38 8.88 30.33
CA ILE A 516 -3.09 9.35 29.85
C ILE A 516 -3.22 9.96 28.45
N GLY A 517 -4.02 9.35 27.57
CA GLY A 517 -4.24 9.83 26.20
C GLY A 517 -4.80 11.25 26.17
N LYS A 518 -5.81 11.54 26.98
CA LYS A 518 -6.38 12.89 27.16
C LYS A 518 -5.30 13.92 27.54
N LYS A 519 -4.53 13.64 28.60
CA LYS A 519 -3.46 14.54 29.07
C LYS A 519 -2.35 14.73 28.04
N THR A 520 -2.06 13.70 27.27
CA THR A 520 -1.05 13.75 26.20
C THR A 520 -1.51 14.65 25.06
N PHE A 521 -2.77 14.51 24.64
CA PHE A 521 -3.36 15.37 23.60
C PHE A 521 -3.37 16.85 23.99
N GLU A 522 -3.67 17.16 25.25
CA GLU A 522 -3.68 18.55 25.76
C GLU A 522 -2.28 19.20 25.78
N ARG A 523 -1.21 18.38 25.86
CA ARG A 523 0.18 18.85 25.87
C ARG A 523 0.79 19.05 24.49
N LEU A 524 0.38 18.26 23.49
CA LEU A 524 0.63 18.53 22.06
C LEU A 524 -0.01 19.86 21.72
#